data_AF-A0A3P6RHK5-F1
#
_entry.id   AF-A0A3P6RHK5-F1
#
_cell.length_a   1.000
_cell.length_b   1.000
_cell.length_c   1.000
_cell.angle_alpha   90.00
_cell.angle_beta   90.00
_cell.angle_gamma   90.00
#
_symmetry.space_group_name_H-M   'P 1'
#
loop_
_entity.id
_entity.type
_entity.pdbx_description
1 polymer ?
#
loop_
_entity_poly.entity_id
_entity_poly.type
_entity_poly.pdbx_seq_one_letter_code
_entity_poly.pdbx_strand_id
1 'polypeptide(L)'
;MVTITPSPNNPNGCNQNSVVPTNITSPNYPRNYPPLTQCRYQLTTDNKHRIHLTFGAIDTEQCCDIIDVYDYDGTPYYVLLDR
;
A
#
# COMPACT_ATOMS: atom_id res chain seq x y z
N MET A 1 20.14 11.41 -12.91
CA MET A 1 19.83 9.98 -13.07
C MET A 1 19.72 9.37 -11.69
N VAL A 2 18.52 8.96 -11.27
CA VAL A 2 18.30 8.30 -9.99
C VAL A 2 18.51 6.80 -10.22
N THR A 3 19.54 6.26 -9.60
CA THR A 3 19.84 4.83 -9.68
C THR A 3 18.88 4.08 -8.77
N ILE A 4 17.81 3.54 -9.34
CA ILE A 4 16.98 2.52 -8.68
C ILE A 4 17.80 1.22 -8.67
N THR A 5 18.44 0.92 -7.55
CA THR A 5 18.94 -0.44 -7.28
C THR A 5 17.73 -1.35 -7.09
N PRO A 6 17.51 -2.36 -7.96
CA PRO A 6 16.47 -3.34 -7.70
C PRO A 6 16.90 -4.15 -6.47
N SER A 7 16.28 -3.85 -5.33
CA SER A 7 16.47 -4.64 -4.10
C SER A 7 15.90 -6.05 -4.35
N PRO A 8 16.60 -7.13 -3.94
CA PRO A 8 16.18 -8.51 -4.14
C PRO A 8 14.84 -8.88 -3.46
N ASN A 9 14.24 -7.96 -2.70
CA ASN A 9 12.95 -8.12 -2.03
C ASN A 9 11.88 -7.27 -2.73
N ASN A 10 11.50 -7.63 -3.96
CA ASN A 10 10.28 -7.10 -4.58
C ASN A 10 9.08 -7.44 -3.65
N PRO A 11 8.49 -6.48 -2.93
CA PRO A 11 7.28 -6.71 -2.14
C PRO A 11 6.17 -7.08 -3.11
N ASN A 12 5.18 -7.86 -2.70
CA ASN A 12 3.99 -8.09 -3.52
C ASN A 12 3.30 -6.75 -3.87
N GLY A 13 3.68 -6.12 -4.99
CA GLY A 13 3.01 -4.97 -5.60
C GLY A 13 3.53 -3.56 -5.25
N CYS A 14 4.62 -3.36 -4.49
CA CYS A 14 5.04 -1.99 -4.12
C CYS A 14 5.41 -1.18 -5.36
N ASN A 15 4.79 0.00 -5.52
CA ASN A 15 4.90 0.85 -6.70
C ASN A 15 4.45 0.14 -8.00
N GLN A 16 3.52 -0.81 -7.88
CA GLN A 16 2.92 -1.52 -9.00
C GLN A 16 1.40 -1.28 -9.06
N ASN A 17 0.86 -1.48 -10.26
CA ASN A 17 -0.57 -1.50 -10.51
C ASN A 17 -1.08 -2.92 -10.28
N SER A 18 -2.13 -3.07 -9.50
CA SER A 18 -2.75 -4.37 -9.23
C SER A 18 -4.24 -4.33 -9.59
N VAL A 19 -4.69 -5.37 -10.29
CA VAL A 19 -6.11 -5.58 -10.58
C VAL A 19 -6.71 -6.39 -9.43
N VAL A 20 -7.83 -5.93 -8.85
CA VAL A 20 -8.50 -6.64 -7.75
C VAL A 20 -9.31 -7.85 -8.28
N PRO A 21 -9.50 -8.93 -7.49
CA PRO A 21 -9.05 -9.11 -6.10
C PRO A 21 -7.56 -9.42 -5.99
N THR A 22 -6.89 -8.81 -5.02
CA THR A 22 -5.47 -9.02 -4.72
C THR A 22 -5.19 -8.80 -3.25
N ASN A 23 -4.09 -9.38 -2.76
CA ASN A 23 -3.55 -9.11 -1.44
C ASN A 23 -2.28 -8.27 -1.57
N ILE A 24 -2.22 -7.17 -0.82
CA ILE A 24 -1.05 -6.30 -0.73
C ILE A 24 -0.45 -6.45 0.65
N THR A 25 0.88 -6.47 0.72
CA THR A 25 1.63 -6.50 1.98
C THR A 25 2.73 -5.46 1.95
N SER A 26 3.16 -5.00 3.13
CA SER A 26 4.37 -4.20 3.23
C SER A 26 5.59 -4.95 2.68
N PRO A 27 6.64 -4.23 2.25
CA PRO A 27 7.93 -4.83 1.94
C PRO A 27 8.43 -5.74 3.06
N ASN A 28 8.96 -6.91 2.70
CA ASN A 28 9.48 -7.94 3.60
C ASN A 28 8.45 -8.63 4.51
N TYR A 29 7.15 -8.33 4.43
CA TYR A 29 6.12 -9.06 5.20
C TYR A 29 6.31 -10.59 5.03
N PRO A 30 6.29 -11.39 6.12
CA PRO A 30 5.82 -11.06 7.47
C PRO A 30 6.88 -10.45 8.41
N ARG A 31 8.06 -10.09 7.91
CA ARG A 31 9.08 -9.34 8.67
C ARG A 31 8.81 -7.84 8.61
N ASN A 32 9.50 -7.09 9.46
CA ASN A 32 9.44 -5.63 9.48
C ASN A 32 9.77 -5.03 8.11
N TYR A 33 9.03 -3.98 7.76
CA TYR A 33 9.33 -3.18 6.59
C TYR A 33 10.67 -2.44 6.76
N PRO A 34 11.42 -2.18 5.67
CA PRO A 34 12.61 -1.36 5.73
C PRO A 34 12.30 0.06 6.23
N PRO A 35 13.24 0.71 6.94
CA PRO A 35 13.09 2.11 7.31
C PRO A 35 12.97 2.99 6.06
N LEU A 36 12.25 4.12 6.18
CA LEU A 36 12.04 5.10 5.10
C LEU A 36 11.35 4.51 3.86
N THR A 37 10.56 3.45 4.04
CA THR A 37 9.79 2.84 2.96
C THR A 37 8.76 3.81 2.42
N GLN A 38 8.78 4.05 1.10
CA GLN A 38 7.76 4.79 0.37
C GLN A 38 7.17 3.90 -0.72
N CYS A 39 6.00 3.32 -0.43
CA CYS A 39 5.29 2.44 -1.35
C CYS A 39 3.93 3.02 -1.69
N ARG A 40 3.59 3.00 -2.98
CA ARG A 40 2.24 3.28 -3.48
C ARG A 40 1.70 2.05 -4.18
N TYR A 41 0.45 1.70 -3.91
CA TYR A 41 -0.25 0.62 -4.61
C TYR A 41 -1.42 1.23 -5.37
N GLN A 42 -1.42 1.09 -6.69
CA GLN A 42 -2.54 1.54 -7.51
C GLN A 42 -3.47 0.35 -7.77
N LEU A 43 -4.67 0.42 -7.21
CA LEU A 43 -5.68 -0.63 -7.34
C LEU A 43 -6.68 -0.27 -8.43
N THR A 44 -6.96 -1.21 -9.32
CA THR A 44 -7.96 -1.03 -10.37
C THR A 44 -8.96 -2.19 -10.41
N THR A 45 -10.19 -1.87 -10.79
CA THR A 45 -11.28 -2.81 -11.03
C THR A 45 -12.01 -2.41 -12.31
N ASP A 46 -12.90 -3.25 -12.82
CA ASP A 46 -13.76 -2.84 -13.94
C ASP A 46 -14.76 -1.73 -13.53
N ASN A 47 -15.35 -1.07 -14.52
CA ASN A 47 -16.23 0.10 -14.32
C ASN A 47 -17.57 -0.21 -13.61
N LYS A 48 -17.84 -1.46 -13.24
CA LYS A 48 -19.10 -1.89 -12.61
C LYS A 48 -18.93 -2.29 -11.15
N HIS A 49 -17.69 -2.32 -10.65
CA HIS A 49 -17.39 -2.73 -9.29
C HIS A 49 -16.77 -1.59 -8.50
N ARG A 50 -16.83 -1.73 -7.17
CA ARG A 50 -16.15 -0.85 -6.21
C ARG A 50 -15.09 -1.67 -5.49
N ILE A 51 -13.97 -1.03 -5.19
CA ILE A 51 -12.92 -1.66 -4.40
C ILE A 51 -13.31 -1.57 -2.92
N HIS A 52 -13.39 -2.72 -2.28
CA HIS A 52 -13.53 -2.81 -0.82
C HIS A 52 -12.17 -3.19 -0.24
N LEU A 53 -11.64 -2.34 0.64
CA LEU A 53 -10.37 -2.57 1.31
C LEU A 53 -10.61 -3.17 2.70
N THR A 54 -9.87 -4.22 3.01
CA THR A 54 -9.87 -4.84 4.34
C THR A 54 -8.43 -4.91 4.84
N PHE A 55 -8.21 -4.35 6.04
CA PHE A 55 -6.91 -4.40 6.70
C PHE A 55 -6.85 -5.65 7.58
N GLY A 56 -6.02 -6.62 7.20
CA GLY A 56 -5.82 -7.84 7.97
C GLY A 56 -4.89 -7.66 9.18
N ALA A 57 -3.82 -6.89 9.01
CA ALA A 57 -2.87 -6.54 10.06
C ALA A 57 -2.24 -5.17 9.77
N ILE A 58 -2.10 -4.35 10.80
CA ILE A 58 -1.40 -3.07 10.77
C ILE A 58 -0.47 -3.04 11.98
N ASP A 59 0.82 -2.89 11.73
CA ASP A 59 1.85 -2.71 12.75
C ASP A 59 2.90 -1.74 12.18
N THR A 60 2.84 -0.48 12.63
CA THR A 60 3.65 0.63 12.13
C THR A 60 4.13 1.51 13.27
N GLU A 61 5.26 2.20 13.10
CA GLU A 61 5.78 3.14 14.09
C GLU A 61 4.83 4.35 14.26
N GLN A 62 4.21 4.46 15.43
CA GLN A 62 3.17 5.47 15.72
C GLN A 62 3.61 6.92 15.48
N CYS A 63 4.91 7.20 15.64
CA CYS A 63 5.42 8.58 15.66
C CYS A 63 5.52 9.23 14.29
N CYS A 64 5.46 8.42 13.23
CA CYS A 64 6.24 8.72 12.05
C CYS A 64 5.76 7.99 10.78
N ASP A 65 5.12 6.83 10.94
CA ASP A 65 4.62 6.06 9.80
C ASP A 65 3.11 6.21 9.65
N ILE A 66 2.68 6.35 8.38
CA ILE A 66 1.29 6.63 8.02
C ILE A 66 0.91 5.72 6.84
N ILE A 67 -0.32 5.21 6.88
CA ILE A 67 -0.97 4.55 5.76
C ILE A 67 -2.11 5.46 5.29
N ASP A 68 -1.93 6.05 4.11
CA ASP A 68 -2.94 6.88 3.49
C ASP A 68 -3.62 6.16 2.33
N VAL A 69 -4.96 6.28 2.28
CA VAL A 69 -5.79 5.80 1.18
C VAL A 69 -6.36 7.00 0.45
N TYR A 70 -6.22 7.02 -0.87
CA TYR A 70 -6.75 8.07 -1.73
C TYR A 70 -7.65 7.45 -2.80
N ASP A 71 -8.68 8.18 -3.19
CA ASP A 71 -9.42 7.89 -4.41
C ASP A 71 -8.59 8.29 -5.64
N TYR A 72 -9.03 7.89 -6.84
CA TYR A 72 -8.31 8.15 -8.10
C TYR A 72 -8.16 9.64 -8.42
N ASP A 73 -9.03 10.49 -7.87
CA ASP A 73 -9.00 11.94 -8.03
C ASP A 73 -8.07 12.65 -7.02
N GLY A 74 -7.41 11.88 -6.14
CA GLY A 74 -6.50 12.38 -5.11
C GLY A 74 -7.20 12.79 -3.81
N THR A 75 -8.51 12.62 -3.71
CA THR A 75 -9.24 12.87 -2.47
C THR A 75 -8.84 11.85 -1.41
N PRO A 76 -8.40 12.26 -0.21
CA PRO A 76 -8.12 11.32 0.88
C PRO A 76 -9.39 10.61 1.30
N TYR A 77 -9.31 9.28 1.36
CA TYR A 77 -10.39 8.45 1.86
C TYR A 77 -10.25 8.34 3.38
N TYR A 78 -10.94 9.24 4.09
CA TYR A 78 -10.98 9.21 5.56
C TYR A 78 -11.80 8.01 6.03
N VAL A 79 -11.15 6.86 6.14
CA VAL A 79 -11.69 5.78 6.96
C VAL A 79 -11.52 6.23 8.40
N LEU A 80 -12.59 6.20 9.19
CA LEU A 80 -12.47 6.14 10.65
C LEU A 80 -11.82 4.80 11.00
N LEU A 81 -10.52 4.65 10.74
CA LEU A 81 -9.72 3.60 11.33
C LEU A 81 -9.67 3.97 12.80
N ASP A 82 -10.55 3.34 13.57
CA ASP A 82 -10.63 3.51 15.00
C ASP A 82 -9.21 3.33 15.56
N ARG A 83 -8.75 4.35 16.28
CA ARG A 83 -7.41 4.36 16.87
C ARG A 83 -7.31 3.33 17.98
#